data_AF-M3BY93-F1
#
_entry.id   AF-M3BY93-F1
#
_cell.length_a   1.000
_cell.length_b   1.000
_cell.length_c   1.000
_cell.angle_alpha   90.00
_cell.angle_beta   90.00
_cell.angle_gamma   90.00
#
_symmetry.space_group_name_H-M   'P 1'
#
loop_
_entity.id
_entity.type
_entity.pdbx_description
1 polymer ?
#
loop_
_entity_poly.entity_id
_entity_poly.type
_entity_poly.pdbx_seq_one_letter_code
_entity_poly.pdbx_strand_id
1 'polypeptide(L)'
;AAPAPKAYGNDLEGWIAQALDIMKAKGIPASYDGVKRNIMRESTGNPHAINDWDVNAVNGVPSKGLLQIIDPTFKAYHVEGTSWDIYDPVANIVASCNYAADKYGSMDNVNSAY
;
A
#
# COMPACT_ATOMS: atom_id res chain seq x y z
N ALA A 1 10.36 -32.31 -4.31
CA ALA A 1 9.19 -31.66 -3.70
C ALA A 1 9.16 -30.21 -4.15
N ALA A 2 8.01 -29.66 -4.54
CA ALA A 2 7.89 -28.21 -4.74
C ALA A 2 8.13 -27.51 -3.38
N PRO A 3 8.78 -26.33 -3.36
CA PRO A 3 8.98 -25.61 -2.10
C PRO A 3 7.63 -25.31 -1.44
N ALA A 4 7.60 -25.36 -0.11
CA ALA A 4 6.41 -24.98 0.64
C ALA A 4 6.01 -23.53 0.30
N PRO A 5 4.72 -23.19 0.27
CA PRO A 5 4.27 -21.82 0.07
C PRO A 5 4.95 -20.91 1.09
N LYS A 6 5.46 -19.77 0.64
CA LYS A 6 6.05 -18.77 1.54
C LYS A 6 4.94 -18.26 2.47
N ALA A 7 5.14 -18.43 3.77
CA ALA A 7 4.22 -17.93 4.79
C ALA A 7 4.66 -16.52 5.21
N TYR A 8 3.69 -15.63 5.37
CA TYR A 8 3.89 -14.27 5.88
C TYR A 8 3.19 -14.13 7.22
N GLY A 9 3.75 -13.30 8.11
CA GLY A 9 3.08 -12.92 9.35
C GLY A 9 1.80 -12.14 9.06
N ASN A 10 0.83 -12.20 9.99
CA ASN A 10 -0.35 -11.33 9.94
C ASN A 10 -0.11 -10.08 10.78
N ASP A 11 0.96 -9.36 10.45
CA ASP A 11 1.42 -8.14 11.08
C ASP A 11 2.07 -7.22 10.04
N LEU A 12 2.44 -6.01 10.45
CA LEU A 12 3.01 -5.01 9.54
C LEU A 12 4.21 -5.55 8.73
N GLU A 13 5.08 -6.33 9.38
CA GLU A 13 6.27 -6.90 8.76
C GLU A 13 5.91 -7.94 7.68
N GLY A 14 4.98 -8.84 8.01
CA GLY A 14 4.47 -9.84 7.09
C GLY A 14 3.73 -9.23 5.90
N TRP A 15 2.91 -8.20 6.13
CA TRP A 15 2.19 -7.53 5.05
C TRP A 15 3.13 -6.80 4.09
N ILE A 16 4.15 -6.10 4.61
CA ILE A 16 5.16 -5.45 3.76
C ILE A 16 5.96 -6.50 2.98
N ALA A 17 6.39 -7.58 3.62
CA ALA A 17 7.15 -8.64 2.96
C ALA A 17 6.35 -9.30 1.83
N GLN A 18 5.06 -9.59 2.07
CA GLN A 18 4.16 -10.14 1.05
C GLN A 18 3.96 -9.17 -0.11
N ALA A 19 3.72 -7.89 0.19
CA ALA A 19 3.55 -6.85 -0.82
C ALA A 19 4.81 -6.71 -1.69
N LEU A 20 6.01 -6.73 -1.09
CA LEU A 20 7.28 -6.67 -1.83
C LEU A 20 7.47 -7.83 -2.80
N ASP A 21 7.09 -9.05 -2.41
CA ASP A 21 7.17 -10.21 -3.32
C ASP A 21 6.20 -10.08 -4.49
N ILE A 22 4.97 -9.60 -4.24
CA ILE A 22 3.98 -9.34 -5.30
C ILE A 22 4.48 -8.24 -6.24
N MET A 23 4.97 -7.13 -5.67
CA MET A 23 5.50 -6.00 -6.43
C MET A 23 6.70 -6.42 -7.29
N LYS A 24 7.62 -7.20 -6.74
CA LYS A 24 8.76 -7.76 -7.49
C LYS A 24 8.30 -8.62 -8.66
N ALA A 25 7.30 -9.48 -8.46
CA ALA A 25 6.76 -10.32 -9.54
C ALA A 25 6.06 -9.51 -10.64
N LYS A 26 5.54 -8.32 -10.32
CA LYS A 26 4.84 -7.42 -11.23
C LYS A 26 5.72 -6.27 -11.78
N GLY A 27 6.99 -6.20 -11.39
CA GLY A 27 7.91 -5.14 -11.81
C GLY A 27 7.65 -3.77 -11.19
N ILE A 28 7.00 -3.72 -10.02
CA ILE A 28 6.73 -2.48 -9.28
C ILE A 28 7.92 -2.21 -8.33
N PRO A 29 8.66 -1.10 -8.51
CA PRO A 29 9.79 -0.77 -7.65
C PRO A 29 9.34 -0.24 -6.29
N ALA A 30 9.85 -0.85 -5.22
CA ALA A 30 9.75 -0.37 -3.84
C ALA A 30 10.79 -1.07 -2.96
N SER A 31 11.29 -0.39 -1.91
CA SER A 31 12.06 -1.01 -0.84
C SER A 31 11.23 -1.17 0.44
N TYR A 32 11.64 -2.11 1.30
CA TYR A 32 11.04 -2.29 2.62
C TYR A 32 11.06 -0.98 3.44
N ASP A 33 12.21 -0.30 3.50
CA ASP A 33 12.37 0.91 4.29
C ASP A 33 11.52 2.06 3.73
N GLY A 34 11.46 2.19 2.40
CA GLY A 34 10.58 3.16 1.73
C GLY A 34 9.12 2.92 2.08
N VAL A 35 8.63 1.69 1.92
CA VAL A 35 7.25 1.33 2.26
C VAL A 35 6.96 1.57 3.74
N LYS A 36 7.79 1.04 4.64
CA LYS A 36 7.59 1.16 6.09
C LYS A 36 7.61 2.61 6.55
N ARG A 37 8.56 3.42 6.06
CA ARG A 37 8.65 4.85 6.38
C ARG A 37 7.35 5.58 6.03
N ASN A 38 6.81 5.34 4.83
CA ASN A 38 5.57 5.98 4.40
C ASN A 38 4.38 5.47 5.24
N ILE A 39 4.25 4.17 5.48
CA ILE A 39 3.18 3.62 6.35
C ILE A 39 3.18 4.26 7.74
N MET A 40 4.36 4.36 8.36
CA MET A 40 4.48 4.92 9.71
C MET A 40 4.08 6.40 9.75
N ARG A 41 4.32 7.15 8.68
CA ARG A 41 3.88 8.55 8.56
C ARG A 41 2.37 8.65 8.31
N GLU A 42 1.83 7.82 7.42
CA GLU A 42 0.42 7.92 6.99
C GLU A 42 -0.57 7.40 8.03
N SER A 43 -0.27 6.27 8.67
CA SER A 43 -1.25 5.53 9.49
C SER A 43 -0.71 5.03 10.83
N THR A 44 0.59 5.21 11.08
CA THR A 44 1.29 4.57 12.22
C THR A 44 1.12 3.04 12.20
N GLY A 45 0.93 2.44 11.01
CA GLY A 45 0.75 1.00 10.84
C GLY A 45 -0.67 0.49 11.07
N ASN A 46 -1.68 1.36 11.19
CA ASN A 46 -3.08 0.96 11.33
C ASN A 46 -3.72 0.68 9.95
N PRO A 47 -4.06 -0.58 9.61
CA PRO A 47 -4.66 -0.91 8.33
C PRO A 47 -6.10 -0.41 8.17
N HIS A 48 -6.75 0.02 9.26
CA HIS A 48 -8.10 0.59 9.25
C HIS A 48 -8.12 2.11 9.46
N ALA A 49 -6.98 2.80 9.30
CA ALA A 49 -6.93 4.24 9.37
C ALA A 49 -7.82 4.89 8.29
N ILE A 50 -8.52 5.97 8.67
CA ILE A 50 -9.34 6.79 7.78
C ILE A 50 -9.11 8.26 8.11
N ASN A 51 -8.93 9.09 7.09
CA ASN A 51 -8.85 10.53 7.22
C ASN A 51 -10.21 11.15 6.90
N ASP A 52 -10.85 11.78 7.90
CA ASP A 52 -12.17 12.40 7.77
C ASP A 52 -12.14 13.94 7.77
N TRP A 53 -10.97 14.58 7.66
CA TRP A 53 -10.83 16.02 7.86
C TRP A 53 -10.31 16.79 6.63
N ASP A 54 -9.69 16.13 5.67
CA ASP A 54 -9.13 16.80 4.49
C ASP A 54 -10.18 17.09 3.38
N VAL A 55 -9.72 17.70 2.28
CA VAL A 55 -10.59 18.03 1.14
C VAL A 55 -11.19 16.78 0.48
N ASN A 56 -10.50 15.64 0.51
CA ASN A 56 -11.01 14.41 -0.05
C ASN A 56 -12.15 13.85 0.81
N ALA A 57 -12.01 13.91 2.13
CA ALA A 57 -13.06 13.57 3.08
C ALA A 57 -14.29 14.47 2.91
N VAL A 58 -14.10 15.79 2.80
CA VAL A 58 -15.18 16.75 2.51
C VAL A 58 -15.91 16.41 1.21
N ASN A 59 -15.17 15.93 0.20
CA ASN A 59 -15.74 15.49 -1.08
C ASN A 59 -16.29 14.05 -1.06
N GLY A 60 -16.32 13.39 0.10
CA GLY A 60 -16.88 12.05 0.27
C GLY A 60 -15.98 10.90 -0.21
N VAL A 61 -14.69 11.16 -0.42
CA VAL A 61 -13.70 10.17 -0.88
C VAL A 61 -12.48 10.14 0.07
N PRO A 62 -12.68 9.83 1.36
CA PRO A 62 -11.59 9.90 2.34
C PRO A 62 -10.46 8.92 2.01
N SER A 63 -9.23 9.32 2.38
CA SER A 63 -8.03 8.49 2.35
C SER A 63 -8.09 7.36 3.38
N LYS A 64 -7.64 6.15 3.00
CA LYS A 64 -7.85 4.93 3.79
C LYS A 64 -6.63 4.00 3.85
N GLY A 65 -6.56 3.24 4.94
CA GLY A 65 -5.62 2.15 5.16
C GLY A 65 -4.18 2.60 5.40
N LEU A 66 -3.25 1.65 5.25
CA LEU A 66 -1.86 1.80 5.69
C LEU A 66 -1.13 2.99 5.05
N LEU A 67 -1.39 3.25 3.77
CA LEU A 67 -0.78 4.32 2.99
C LEU A 67 -1.76 5.43 2.59
N GLN A 68 -2.93 5.50 3.25
CA GLN A 68 -3.89 6.60 3.10
C GLN A 68 -4.22 6.92 1.61
N ILE A 69 -4.40 5.87 0.80
CA ILE A 69 -4.83 6.00 -0.60
C ILE A 69 -6.34 6.18 -0.68
N ILE A 70 -6.82 6.99 -1.63
CA ILE A 70 -8.26 7.18 -1.90
C ILE A 70 -8.82 6.08 -2.81
N ASP A 71 -10.12 5.79 -2.69
CA ASP A 71 -10.81 4.75 -3.47
C ASP A 71 -10.59 4.81 -5.00
N PRO A 72 -10.69 5.99 -5.66
CA PRO A 72 -10.47 6.08 -7.11
C PRO A 72 -9.05 5.67 -7.51
N THR A 73 -8.04 6.10 -6.74
CA THR A 73 -6.65 5.77 -7.01
C THR A 73 -6.37 4.30 -6.71
N PHE A 74 -6.89 3.77 -5.60
CA PHE A 74 -6.78 2.34 -5.29
C PHE A 74 -7.33 1.47 -6.43
N LYS A 75 -8.51 1.82 -6.97
CA LYS A 75 -9.12 1.08 -8.09
C LYS A 75 -8.31 1.21 -9.37
N ALA A 76 -7.80 2.39 -9.68
CA ALA A 76 -7.02 2.64 -10.89
C ALA A 76 -5.65 1.93 -10.88
N TYR A 77 -5.04 1.78 -9.71
CA TYR A 77 -3.71 1.19 -9.52
C TYR A 77 -3.75 -0.19 -8.87
N HIS A 78 -4.94 -0.81 -8.77
CA HIS A 78 -5.11 -2.17 -8.27
C HIS A 78 -4.21 -3.14 -9.04
N VAL A 79 -3.67 -4.12 -8.34
CA VAL A 79 -2.76 -5.11 -8.92
C VAL A 79 -3.41 -6.48 -8.85
N GLU A 80 -3.61 -7.09 -10.01
CA GLU A 80 -4.23 -8.40 -10.13
C GLU A 80 -3.53 -9.44 -9.24
N GLY A 81 -4.33 -10.15 -8.44
CA GLY A 81 -3.88 -11.12 -7.45
C GLY A 81 -3.97 -10.63 -6.00
N THR A 82 -4.34 -9.37 -5.76
CA THR A 82 -4.63 -8.84 -4.42
C THR A 82 -6.13 -8.63 -4.19
N SER A 83 -6.52 -8.43 -2.93
CA SER A 83 -7.90 -8.10 -2.55
C SER A 83 -8.39 -6.80 -3.20
N TRP A 84 -9.70 -6.68 -3.38
CA TRP A 84 -10.37 -5.41 -3.75
C TRP A 84 -10.83 -4.60 -2.53
N ASP A 85 -10.57 -5.09 -1.32
CA ASP A 85 -10.77 -4.33 -0.09
C ASP A 85 -9.60 -3.36 0.11
N ILE A 86 -9.89 -2.06 0.17
CA ILE A 86 -8.89 -1.01 0.40
C ILE A 86 -8.25 -1.09 1.80
N TYR A 87 -8.90 -1.75 2.75
CA TYR A 87 -8.36 -2.00 4.09
C TYR A 87 -7.55 -3.31 4.19
N ASP A 88 -7.53 -4.13 3.13
CA ASP A 88 -6.59 -5.24 3.07
C ASP A 88 -5.17 -4.68 3.02
N PRO A 89 -4.31 -4.99 4.01
CA PRO A 89 -3.02 -4.33 4.16
C PRO A 89 -2.10 -4.56 2.96
N VAL A 90 -2.14 -5.77 2.39
CA VAL A 90 -1.31 -6.12 1.23
C VAL A 90 -1.80 -5.39 -0.01
N ALA A 91 -3.11 -5.40 -0.29
CA ALA A 91 -3.69 -4.69 -1.43
C ALA A 91 -3.44 -3.18 -1.34
N ASN A 92 -3.62 -2.59 -0.16
CA ASN A 92 -3.37 -1.17 0.09
C ASN A 92 -1.90 -0.82 -0.21
N ILE A 93 -0.95 -1.61 0.30
CA ILE A 93 0.49 -1.38 0.03
C ILE A 93 0.80 -1.48 -1.46
N VAL A 94 0.37 -2.56 -2.10
CA VAL A 94 0.71 -2.84 -3.50
C VAL A 94 0.12 -1.77 -4.44
N ALA A 95 -1.15 -1.39 -4.24
CA ALA A 95 -1.79 -0.35 -5.07
C ALA A 95 -1.12 1.03 -4.89
N SER A 96 -0.83 1.42 -3.64
CA SER A 96 -0.15 2.69 -3.35
C SER A 96 1.27 2.74 -3.91
N CYS A 97 2.02 1.64 -3.87
CA CYS A 97 3.35 1.57 -4.47
C CYS A 97 3.30 1.56 -6.00
N ASN A 98 2.28 0.94 -6.60
CA ASN A 98 2.06 0.99 -8.04
C ASN A 98 1.79 2.43 -8.51
N TYR A 99 0.96 3.18 -7.77
CA TYR A 99 0.78 4.62 -7.99
C TYR A 99 2.10 5.38 -7.79
N ALA A 100 2.84 5.09 -6.73
CA ALA A 100 4.12 5.75 -6.45
C ALA A 100 5.14 5.53 -7.57
N ALA A 101 5.18 4.33 -8.13
CA ALA A 101 6.05 3.97 -9.24
C ALA A 101 5.70 4.79 -10.50
N ASP A 102 4.41 4.93 -10.83
CA ASP A 102 3.96 5.72 -11.97
C ASP A 102 4.24 7.22 -11.81
N LYS A 103 4.05 7.78 -10.60
CA LYS A 103 4.21 9.23 -10.37
C LYS A 103 5.61 9.68 -9.99
N TYR A 104 6.34 8.84 -9.26
CA TYR A 104 7.61 9.20 -8.62
C TYR A 104 8.74 8.21 -8.92
N GLY A 105 8.48 7.15 -9.68
CA GLY A 105 9.46 6.11 -10.02
C GLY A 105 9.66 5.03 -8.95
N SER A 106 9.31 5.29 -7.69
CA SER A 106 9.30 4.31 -6.58
C SER A 106 8.65 4.93 -5.35
N MET A 107 8.10 4.10 -4.45
CA MET A 107 7.73 4.52 -3.08
C MET A 107 8.92 5.14 -2.31
N ASP A 108 10.15 4.76 -2.65
CA ASP A 108 11.36 5.29 -2.02
C ASP A 108 11.52 6.81 -2.22
N ASN A 109 10.97 7.33 -3.32
CA ASN A 109 11.04 8.74 -3.70
C ASN A 109 9.90 9.58 -3.09
N VAL A 110 8.98 8.95 -2.34
CA VAL A 110 7.87 9.65 -1.68
C VAL A 110 8.32 10.12 -0.30
N ASN A 111 8.32 11.45 -0.12
CA ASN A 111 8.82 12.13 1.08
C ASN A 111 7.75 12.93 1.84
N SER A 112 6.52 13.00 1.32
CA SER A 112 5.39 13.73 1.90
C SER A 112 4.20 12.80 2.13
N ALA A 113 3.26 13.27 2.97
CA ALA A 113 1.97 12.60 3.14
C ALA A 113 1.24 12.42 1.79
N TYR A 114 0.45 11.35 1.70
CA TYR A 114 -0.30 10.96 0.51
C TYR A 114 -1.59 11.77 0.31
#